data_AF-A0A8X8KJZ8-F1
#
_entry.id   AF-A0A8X8KJZ8-F1
#
_cell.length_a   1.000
_cell.length_b   1.000
_cell.length_c   1.000
_cell.angle_alpha   90.00
_cell.angle_beta   90.00
_cell.angle_gamma   90.00
#
_symmetry.space_group_name_H-M   'P 1'
#
loop_
_entity.id
_entity.type
_entity.pdbx_description
1 polymer ?
#
loop_
_entity_poly.entity_id
_entity_poly.type
_entity_poly.pdbx_seq_one_letter_code
_entity_poly.pdbx_strand_id
1 'polypeptide(L)'
;DTKLRRGLILYGTAKNGKSVYIKLVKSFFYSNDIVSKTLNELGGRFDKESLIGKRIMASDEVGKANVDEATVNDFKKLLSVEPIHADRKGRTQVEVTLDLKLIFNTNAVLNFPSSHAKALERRIAVIPCEYYVEKADPDLIEKLQDEKKEIFLYLMYVY
;
A
#
# COMPACT_ATOMS: atom_id res chain seq x y z
N ASP A 1 20.26 -0.69 1.39
CA ASP A 1 19.70 -1.22 0.15
C ASP A 1 18.18 -1.23 0.24
N THR A 2 17.50 -0.36 -0.52
CA THR A 2 16.03 -0.21 -0.50
C THR A 2 15.32 -1.14 -1.47
N LYS A 3 16.05 -1.90 -2.29
CA LYS A 3 15.50 -2.81 -3.33
C LYS A 3 14.55 -3.87 -2.78
N LEU A 4 14.68 -4.22 -1.49
CA LEU A 4 13.84 -5.21 -0.80
C LEU A 4 12.53 -4.63 -0.24
N ARG A 5 12.35 -3.30 -0.24
CA ARG A 5 11.15 -2.68 0.31
C ARG A 5 10.01 -2.75 -0.71
N ARG A 6 8.96 -3.51 -0.37
CA ARG A 6 7.74 -3.67 -1.18
C ARG A 6 6.54 -2.91 -0.58
N GLY A 7 6.64 -2.52 0.68
CA GLY A 7 5.65 -1.68 1.37
C GLY A 7 6.07 -0.22 1.44
N LEU A 8 5.10 0.68 1.35
CA LEU A 8 5.23 2.11 1.58
C LEU A 8 4.14 2.59 2.55
N ILE A 9 4.53 3.31 3.59
CA ILE A 9 3.62 3.99 4.50
C ILE A 9 3.92 5.49 4.47
N LEU A 10 2.92 6.29 4.16
CA LEU A 10 2.97 7.73 4.32
C LEU A 10 2.35 8.08 5.67
N TYR A 11 3.15 8.66 6.57
CA TYR A 11 2.75 8.96 7.94
C TYR A 11 2.71 10.46 8.18
N GLY A 12 1.58 11.00 8.64
CA GLY A 12 1.49 12.40 9.04
C GLY A 12 0.04 12.85 9.16
N THR A 13 -0.22 14.06 9.65
CA THR A 13 -1.57 14.60 9.88
C THR A 13 -2.35 14.86 8.58
N ALA A 14 -3.59 15.35 8.65
CA ALA A 14 -4.34 15.72 7.45
C ALA A 14 -3.69 16.91 6.68
N LYS A 15 -4.08 17.09 5.40
CA LYS A 15 -3.69 18.22 4.54
C LYS A 15 -2.18 18.33 4.24
N ASN A 16 -1.55 17.21 3.89
CA ASN A 16 -0.13 17.13 3.52
C ASN A 16 0.12 16.45 2.16
N GLY A 17 -0.91 16.32 1.32
CA GLY A 17 -0.78 15.76 -0.03
C GLY A 17 -0.72 14.23 -0.13
N LYS A 18 -0.72 13.49 0.97
CA LYS A 18 -0.68 12.01 0.99
C LYS A 18 -1.71 11.34 0.06
N SER A 19 -2.96 11.79 0.10
CA SER A 19 -4.02 11.23 -0.75
C SER A 19 -3.87 11.60 -2.22
N VAL A 20 -3.35 12.80 -2.52
CA VAL A 20 -3.02 13.20 -3.90
C VAL A 20 -1.91 12.29 -4.43
N TYR A 21 -0.89 12.02 -3.63
CA TYR A 21 0.19 11.10 -4.01
C TYR A 21 -0.30 9.68 -4.30
N ILE A 22 -1.12 9.08 -3.41
CA ILE A 22 -1.67 7.73 -3.67
C ILE A 22 -2.53 7.72 -4.94
N LYS A 23 -3.36 8.74 -5.17
CA LYS A 23 -4.16 8.86 -6.40
C LYS A 23 -3.27 8.94 -7.64
N LEU A 24 -2.20 9.73 -7.59
CA LEU A 24 -1.23 9.83 -8.68
C LEU A 24 -0.55 8.47 -8.94
N VAL A 25 -0.06 7.79 -7.89
CA VAL A 25 0.56 6.46 -8.04
C VAL A 25 -0.42 5.45 -8.65
N LYS A 26 -1.66 5.41 -8.16
CA LYS A 26 -2.73 4.55 -8.72
C LYS A 26 -2.96 4.83 -10.19
N SER A 27 -2.88 6.09 -10.64
CA SER A 27 -3.08 6.44 -12.04
C SER A 27 -2.11 5.75 -13.00
N PHE A 28 -0.92 5.31 -12.53
CA PHE A 28 0.06 4.55 -13.33
C PHE A 28 -0.33 3.11 -13.63
N PHE A 29 -1.37 2.58 -12.98
CA PHE A 29 -1.83 1.21 -13.16
C PHE A 29 -3.19 1.18 -13.87
N TYR A 30 -3.49 0.07 -14.54
CA TYR A 30 -4.86 -0.18 -15.00
C TYR A 30 -5.79 -0.38 -13.80
N SER A 31 -7.03 0.03 -13.92
CA SER A 31 -8.04 -0.12 -12.85
C SER A 31 -8.16 -1.56 -12.34
N ASN A 32 -8.06 -2.53 -13.25
CA ASN A 32 -8.11 -3.96 -12.93
C ASN A 32 -6.89 -4.47 -12.14
N ASP A 33 -5.77 -3.76 -12.15
CA ASP A 33 -4.55 -4.11 -11.41
C ASP A 33 -4.53 -3.55 -9.98
N ILE A 34 -5.49 -2.68 -9.65
CA ILE A 34 -5.57 -1.97 -8.38
C ILE A 34 -6.59 -2.66 -7.47
N VAL A 35 -6.26 -2.75 -6.19
CA VAL A 35 -7.21 -3.04 -5.11
C VAL A 35 -7.07 -1.97 -4.02
N SER A 36 -8.20 -1.43 -3.58
CA SER A 36 -8.24 -0.46 -2.49
C SER A 36 -8.76 -1.16 -1.25
N LYS A 37 -7.83 -1.56 -0.37
CA LYS A 37 -8.10 -2.24 0.89
C LYS A 37 -7.15 -1.74 1.97
N THR A 38 -7.68 -1.57 3.16
CA THR A 38 -6.92 -1.32 4.40
C THR A 38 -6.11 -2.55 4.81
N LEU A 39 -5.15 -2.37 5.72
CA LEU A 39 -4.36 -3.49 6.22
C LEU A 39 -5.22 -4.47 7.04
N ASN A 40 -6.15 -3.95 7.84
CA ASN A 40 -7.02 -4.79 8.66
C ASN A 40 -7.99 -5.64 7.84
N GLU A 41 -8.38 -5.19 6.65
CA GLU A 41 -9.20 -6.00 5.75
C GLU A 41 -8.51 -7.30 5.30
N LEU A 42 -7.18 -7.41 5.37
CA LEU A 42 -6.50 -8.68 5.07
C LEU A 42 -6.87 -9.82 6.02
N GLY A 43 -7.33 -9.50 7.24
CA GLY A 43 -7.71 -10.48 8.25
C GLY A 43 -9.08 -11.12 8.02
N GLY A 44 -9.89 -10.61 7.08
CA GLY A 44 -11.19 -11.19 6.79
C GLY A 44 -11.09 -12.43 5.90
N ARG A 45 -12.03 -13.36 6.11
CA ARG A 45 -11.96 -14.73 5.56
C ARG A 45 -11.73 -14.78 4.05
N PHE A 46 -12.48 -13.98 3.28
CA PHE A 46 -12.44 -14.01 1.81
C PHE A 46 -11.67 -12.84 1.19
N ASP A 47 -11.06 -11.97 2.00
CA ASP A 47 -10.49 -10.71 1.52
C ASP A 47 -9.27 -10.93 0.62
N LYS A 48 -8.52 -12.01 0.87
CA LYS A 48 -7.34 -12.38 0.08
C LYS A 48 -7.69 -12.81 -1.35
N GLU A 49 -8.90 -13.31 -1.62
CA GLU A 49 -9.34 -13.63 -2.98
C GLU A 49 -9.31 -12.39 -3.89
N SER A 50 -9.65 -11.22 -3.35
CA SER A 50 -9.67 -9.96 -4.11
C SER A 50 -8.29 -9.46 -4.55
N LEU A 51 -7.23 -10.01 -3.97
CA LEU A 51 -5.84 -9.66 -4.29
C LEU A 51 -5.30 -10.44 -5.50
N ILE A 52 -5.97 -11.53 -5.90
CA ILE A 52 -5.54 -12.37 -7.00
C ILE A 52 -5.59 -11.57 -8.30
N GLY A 53 -4.48 -11.57 -9.04
CA GLY A 53 -4.33 -10.85 -10.30
C GLY A 53 -4.08 -9.34 -10.16
N LYS A 54 -3.95 -8.82 -8.93
CA LYS A 54 -3.63 -7.40 -8.69
C LYS A 54 -2.12 -7.17 -8.75
N ARG A 55 -1.72 -5.91 -8.95
CA ARG A 55 -0.33 -5.44 -8.91
C ARG A 55 -0.08 -4.47 -7.76
N ILE A 56 -1.11 -3.76 -7.33
CA ILE A 56 -1.02 -2.78 -6.25
C ILE A 56 -2.22 -2.87 -5.32
N MET A 57 -1.94 -2.95 -4.03
CA MET A 57 -2.90 -2.71 -2.96
C MET A 57 -2.58 -1.35 -2.36
N ALA A 58 -3.49 -0.39 -2.51
CA ALA A 58 -3.26 0.97 -2.05
C ALA A 58 -4.49 1.58 -1.37
N SER A 59 -4.32 2.09 -0.16
CA SER A 59 -5.40 2.66 0.64
C SER A 59 -5.01 3.99 1.27
N ASP A 60 -5.98 4.91 1.32
CA ASP A 60 -5.87 6.19 2.02
C ASP A 60 -5.94 6.05 3.55
N GLU A 61 -6.15 4.83 4.04
CA GLU A 61 -6.12 4.50 5.46
C GLU A 61 -5.52 3.11 5.68
N VAL A 62 -4.80 2.93 6.78
CA VAL A 62 -4.35 1.60 7.22
C VAL A 62 -5.47 0.83 7.94
N GLY A 63 -6.44 1.55 8.51
CA GLY A 63 -7.52 1.03 9.36
C GLY A 63 -7.24 1.30 10.84
N LYS A 64 -7.36 0.28 11.69
CA LYS A 64 -7.10 0.36 13.13
C LYS A 64 -5.61 0.48 13.41
N ALA A 65 -5.26 1.25 14.46
CA ALA A 65 -3.86 1.42 14.89
C ALA A 65 -3.19 0.11 15.37
N ASN A 66 -3.99 -0.81 15.92
CA ASN A 66 -3.53 -2.13 16.35
C ASN A 66 -3.94 -3.17 15.30
N VAL A 67 -2.95 -3.92 14.82
CA VAL A 67 -3.13 -4.99 13.83
C VAL A 67 -2.88 -6.33 14.52
N ASP A 68 -3.80 -7.29 14.37
CA ASP A 68 -3.68 -8.60 14.99
C ASP A 68 -2.55 -9.44 14.38
N GLU A 69 -2.08 -10.43 15.13
CA GLU A 69 -0.90 -11.24 14.76
C GLU A 69 -1.10 -12.02 13.45
N ALA A 70 -2.31 -12.54 13.18
CA ALA A 70 -2.60 -13.27 11.96
C ALA A 70 -2.51 -12.35 10.74
N THR A 71 -3.13 -11.18 10.81
CA THR A 71 -3.05 -10.15 9.77
C THR A 71 -1.61 -9.69 9.54
N VAL A 72 -0.81 -9.49 10.59
CA VAL A 72 0.61 -9.12 10.45
C VAL A 72 1.43 -10.24 9.81
N ASN A 73 1.13 -11.51 10.10
CA ASN A 73 1.77 -12.65 9.45
C ASN A 73 1.48 -12.70 7.95
N ASP A 74 0.22 -12.53 7.55
CA ASP A 74 -0.14 -12.45 6.13
C ASP A 74 0.51 -11.25 5.43
N PHE A 75 0.53 -10.09 6.09
CA PHE A 75 1.17 -8.90 5.56
C PHE A 75 2.67 -9.10 5.33
N LYS A 76 3.38 -9.77 6.25
CA LYS A 76 4.80 -10.13 6.04
C LYS A 76 4.98 -11.05 4.83
N LYS A 77 4.10 -12.04 4.66
CA LYS A 77 4.16 -12.95 3.50
C LYS A 77 3.97 -12.19 2.18
N LEU A 78 3.01 -11.27 2.12
CA LEU A 78 2.81 -10.39 0.96
C LEU A 78 4.03 -9.51 0.69
N LEU A 79 4.61 -8.91 1.74
CA LEU A 79 5.82 -8.09 1.63
C LEU A 79 7.05 -8.89 1.18
N SER A 80 7.11 -10.18 1.49
CA SER A 80 8.18 -11.11 1.07
C SER A 80 7.92 -11.84 -0.26
N VAL A 81 6.71 -11.73 -0.85
CA VAL A 81 6.30 -12.56 -2.00
C VAL A 81 6.31 -14.07 -1.66
N GLU A 82 5.84 -14.41 -0.46
CA GLU A 82 5.66 -15.80 -0.01
C GLU A 82 4.25 -16.31 -0.37
N PRO A 83 4.05 -17.64 -0.53
CA PRO A 83 2.73 -18.21 -0.73
C PRO A 83 1.77 -17.90 0.43
N ILE A 84 0.53 -17.55 0.08
CA ILE A 84 -0.57 -17.37 1.02
C ILE A 84 -1.76 -18.23 0.61
N HIS A 85 -2.57 -18.63 1.59
CA HIS A 85 -3.87 -19.26 1.31
C HIS A 85 -4.94 -18.17 1.15
N ALA A 86 -5.70 -18.26 0.07
CA ALA A 86 -6.86 -17.43 -0.19
C ALA A 86 -8.12 -18.30 -0.21
N ASP A 87 -8.98 -18.14 0.80
CA ASP A 87 -10.32 -18.72 0.77
C ASP A 87 -11.17 -17.99 -0.26
N ARG A 88 -11.95 -18.77 -1.01
CA ARG A 88 -12.77 -18.27 -2.11
C ARG A 88 -14.23 -18.59 -1.85
N LYS A 89 -15.12 -17.60 -1.99
CA LYS A 89 -16.51 -17.79 -1.59
C LYS A 89 -17.19 -18.82 -2.49
N GLY A 90 -17.62 -19.94 -1.89
CA GLY A 90 -18.26 -21.05 -2.61
C GLY A 90 -17.34 -21.80 -3.57
N ARG A 91 -16.01 -21.69 -3.39
CA ARG A 91 -14.99 -22.33 -4.24
C ARG A 91 -13.88 -22.91 -3.38
N THR A 92 -13.08 -23.79 -3.96
CA THR A 92 -11.92 -24.38 -3.28
C THR A 92 -10.90 -23.29 -2.91
N GLN A 93 -10.35 -23.39 -1.71
CA GLN A 93 -9.21 -22.57 -1.28
C GLN A 93 -8.04 -22.80 -2.23
N VAL A 94 -7.29 -21.72 -2.51
CA VAL A 94 -6.09 -21.78 -3.33
C VAL A 94 -4.88 -21.29 -2.55
N GLU A 95 -3.73 -21.88 -2.83
CA GLU A 95 -2.44 -21.30 -2.46
C GLU A 95 -1.93 -20.47 -3.64
N VAL A 96 -1.56 -19.22 -3.37
CA VAL A 96 -1.12 -18.27 -4.40
C VAL A 96 0.05 -17.43 -3.90
N THR A 97 0.97 -17.13 -4.80
CA THR A 97 2.04 -16.17 -4.57
C THR A 97 1.66 -14.84 -5.24
N LEU A 98 1.56 -13.78 -4.46
CA LEU A 98 1.07 -12.48 -4.92
C LEU A 98 2.20 -11.44 -4.95
N ASP A 99 2.52 -10.95 -6.15
CA ASP A 99 3.56 -9.94 -6.36
C ASP A 99 2.96 -8.53 -6.35
N LEU A 100 2.64 -8.03 -5.14
CA LEU A 100 1.94 -6.75 -4.94
C LEU A 100 2.84 -5.65 -4.40
N LYS A 101 2.71 -4.42 -4.90
CA LYS A 101 3.14 -3.22 -4.16
C LYS A 101 2.07 -2.85 -3.14
N LEU A 102 2.48 -2.51 -1.91
CA LEU A 102 1.56 -2.23 -0.80
C LEU A 102 1.78 -0.78 -0.35
N ILE A 103 0.76 0.07 -0.46
CA ILE A 103 0.88 1.51 -0.17
C ILE A 103 -0.24 1.97 0.76
N PHE A 104 0.10 2.60 1.87
CA PHE A 104 -0.89 3.06 2.84
C PHE A 104 -0.62 4.48 3.34
N ASN A 105 -1.69 5.21 3.58
CA ASN A 105 -1.66 6.45 4.35
C ASN A 105 -2.09 6.17 5.80
N THR A 106 -1.44 6.82 6.77
CA THR A 106 -1.89 6.80 8.16
C THR A 106 -1.60 8.13 8.85
N ASN A 107 -2.53 8.55 9.71
CA ASN A 107 -2.34 9.69 10.60
C ASN A 107 -1.88 9.26 12.00
N ALA A 108 -1.95 7.95 12.29
CA ALA A 108 -1.54 7.37 13.57
C ALA A 108 -0.30 6.49 13.42
N VAL A 109 0.48 6.39 14.48
CA VAL A 109 1.57 5.42 14.55
C VAL A 109 0.95 4.02 14.51
N LEU A 110 1.41 3.20 13.56
CA LEU A 110 0.99 1.81 13.51
C LEU A 110 1.77 1.00 14.54
N ASN A 111 1.04 0.32 15.41
CA ASN A 111 1.62 -0.56 16.40
C ASN A 111 1.56 -1.99 15.89
N PHE A 112 2.71 -2.49 15.44
CA PHE A 112 2.90 -3.91 15.16
C PHE A 112 3.38 -4.65 16.41
N PRO A 113 3.03 -5.93 16.59
CA PRO A 113 3.62 -6.75 17.64
C PRO A 113 5.15 -6.67 17.60
N SER A 114 5.79 -6.51 18.76
CA SER A 114 7.23 -6.27 18.87
C SER A 114 8.07 -7.38 18.24
N SER A 115 7.59 -8.63 18.29
CA SER A 115 8.18 -9.81 17.63
C SER A 115 8.28 -9.68 16.09
N HIS A 116 7.55 -8.74 15.47
CA HIS A 116 7.51 -8.53 14.03
C HIS A 116 8.20 -7.25 13.56
N ALA A 117 8.52 -6.32 14.47
CA ALA A 117 9.00 -4.98 14.13
C ALA A 117 10.23 -4.99 13.19
N LYS A 118 11.29 -5.72 13.56
CA LYS A 118 12.53 -5.85 12.76
C LYS A 118 12.30 -6.43 11.37
N ALA A 119 11.32 -7.32 11.26
CA ALA A 119 10.98 -7.99 10.02
C ALA A 119 10.23 -7.01 9.08
N LEU A 120 9.37 -6.15 9.62
CA LEU A 120 8.61 -5.16 8.87
C LEU A 120 9.48 -3.95 8.46
N GLU A 121 10.36 -3.48 9.35
CA GLU A 121 11.28 -2.35 9.12
C GLU A 121 12.14 -2.52 7.85
N ARG A 122 12.54 -3.76 7.55
CA ARG A 122 13.35 -4.09 6.36
C ARG A 122 12.53 -4.13 5.07
N ARG A 123 11.21 -4.27 5.16
CA ARG A 123 10.30 -4.49 4.02
C ARG A 123 9.41 -3.28 3.72
N ILE A 124 9.30 -2.34 4.66
CA ILE A 124 8.44 -1.16 4.55
C ILE A 124 9.29 0.11 4.58
N ALA A 125 9.08 0.98 3.60
CA ALA A 125 9.53 2.37 3.66
C ALA A 125 8.48 3.20 4.39
N VAL A 126 8.89 3.98 5.40
CA VAL A 126 8.01 4.96 6.05
C VAL A 126 8.49 6.35 5.63
N ILE A 127 7.59 7.13 5.03
CA ILE A 127 7.86 8.52 4.65
C ILE A 127 7.04 9.43 5.57
N PRO A 128 7.68 10.23 6.43
CA PRO A 128 6.98 11.25 7.21
C PRO A 128 6.52 12.39 6.30
N CYS A 129 5.25 12.74 6.39
CA CYS A 129 4.59 13.82 5.66
C CYS A 129 4.26 14.94 6.64
N GLU A 130 5.29 15.66 7.08
CA GLU A 130 5.20 16.70 8.12
C GLU A 130 4.73 18.05 7.59
N TYR A 131 4.88 18.29 6.28
CA TYR A 131 4.49 19.54 5.66
C TYR A 131 2.98 19.70 5.58
N TYR A 132 2.46 20.79 6.16
CA TYR A 132 1.06 21.17 6.06
C TYR A 132 0.84 22.10 4.87
N VAL A 133 -0.06 21.72 3.98
CA VAL A 133 -0.44 22.51 2.80
C VAL A 133 -1.47 23.55 3.22
N GLU A 134 -1.04 24.80 3.34
CA GLU A 134 -1.90 25.93 3.74
C GLU A 134 -2.91 26.31 2.65
N LYS A 135 -2.45 26.37 1.40
CA LYS A 135 -3.27 26.68 0.23
C LYS A 135 -3.23 25.51 -0.74
N ALA A 136 -4.23 24.63 -0.63
CA ALA A 136 -4.37 23.50 -1.53
C ALA A 136 -4.90 23.94 -2.89
N ASP A 137 -4.27 23.44 -3.95
CA ASP A 137 -4.80 23.51 -5.31
C ASP A 137 -5.80 22.37 -5.50
N PRO A 138 -7.10 22.65 -5.74
CA PRO A 138 -8.12 21.62 -5.87
C PRO A 138 -7.90 20.73 -7.10
N ASP A 139 -7.26 21.26 -8.15
CA ASP A 139 -7.06 20.59 -9.44
C ASP A 139 -5.66 19.95 -9.55
N LEU A 140 -4.94 19.84 -8.41
CA LEU A 140 -3.55 19.37 -8.40
C LEU A 140 -3.44 17.94 -8.94
N ILE A 141 -4.42 17.08 -8.67
CA ILE A 141 -4.36 15.69 -9.13
C ILE A 141 -4.53 15.59 -10.64
N GLU A 142 -5.41 16.38 -11.23
CA GLU A 142 -5.64 16.46 -12.68
C GLU A 142 -4.36 16.95 -13.37
N LYS A 143 -3.77 18.04 -12.88
CA LYS A 143 -2.50 18.58 -13.41
C LYS A 143 -1.36 17.56 -13.38
N LEU A 144 -1.22 16.83 -12.26
CA LEU A 144 -0.20 15.78 -12.13
C LEU A 144 -0.47 14.57 -13.02
N GLN A 145 -1.74 14.28 -13.32
CA GLN A 145 -2.12 13.20 -14.25
C GLN A 145 -1.89 13.59 -15.71
N ASP A 146 -2.05 14.86 -16.06
CA ASP A 146 -1.71 15.38 -17.38
C ASP A 146 -0.19 15.28 -17.65
N GLU A 147 0.63 15.52 -16.63
CA GLU A 147 2.11 15.40 -16.69
C GLU A 147 2.63 13.97 -16.41
N LYS A 148 1.73 12.98 -16.31
CA LYS A 148 2.08 11.61 -15.89
C LYS A 148 3.17 10.98 -16.77
N LYS A 149 3.16 11.27 -18.07
CA LYS A 149 4.15 10.75 -19.03
C LYS A 149 5.54 11.32 -18.72
N GLU A 150 5.63 12.61 -18.49
CA GLU A 150 6.87 13.34 -18.20
C GLU A 150 7.43 12.90 -16.84
N ILE A 151 6.58 12.76 -15.82
CA ILE A 151 6.95 12.19 -14.52
C ILE A 151 7.55 10.79 -14.71
N PHE A 152 6.92 9.94 -15.51
CA PHE A 152 7.42 8.59 -15.76
C PHE A 152 8.78 8.58 -16.47
N LEU A 153 8.94 9.41 -17.50
CA LEU A 153 10.20 9.53 -18.25
C LEU A 153 11.33 10.05 -17.36
N TYR A 154 11.06 11.01 -16.48
CA TYR A 154 12.03 11.49 -15.50
C TYR A 154 12.49 10.37 -14.56
N LEU A 155 11.56 9.57 -14.05
CA LEU A 155 11.88 8.41 -13.19
C LEU A 155 12.74 7.37 -13.91
N MET A 156 12.54 7.18 -15.21
CA MET A 156 13.36 6.25 -16.01
C MET A 156 14.77 6.80 -16.30
N TYR A 157 14.92 8.12 -16.44
CA TYR A 157 16.23 8.74 -16.72
C TYR A 157 17.16 8.76 -15.52
N VAL A 158 16.61 8.86 -14.31
CA VAL A 158 17.38 8.92 -13.05
C VAL A 158 17.90 7.53 -12.62
N TYR A 159 17.53 6.46 -13.34
CA TYR A 159 17.96 5.09 -13.09
C TYR A 159 19.13 4.69 -14.00
#